data_AF-A0AAX2RD97-F1
#
_entry.id   AF-A0AAX2RD97-F1
#
_cell.length_a   1.000
_cell.length_b   1.000
_cell.length_c   1.000
_cell.angle_alpha   90.00
_cell.angle_beta   90.00
_cell.angle_gamma   90.00
#
_symmetry.space_group_name_H-M   'P 1'
#
loop_
_entity.id
_entity.type
_entity.pdbx_description
1 polymer ?
#
loop_
_entity_poly.entity_id
_entity_poly.type
_entity_poly.pdbx_seq_one_letter_code
_entity_poly.pdbx_strand_id
1 'polypeptide(L)'
;MKTATVKIACTSSLIAACVFSTAASGQALHPADRYDIKSEAEFAVQKVAIKAGEPAPGQGGYIVPVTVAQEKCSVTVRPYTPKSDMEPPRRWKAEPPVCRK
;
A
#
# COMPACT_ATOMS: atom_id res chain seq x y z
N MET A 1 37.00 12.67 -62.12
CA MET A 1 35.77 11.84 -62.12
C MET A 1 34.91 12.23 -60.92
N LYS A 2 33.59 12.11 -61.07
CA LYS A 2 32.51 12.76 -60.31
C LYS A 2 32.49 12.45 -58.79
N THR A 3 32.22 13.52 -58.03
CA THR A 3 31.39 13.68 -56.81
C THR A 3 30.79 12.44 -56.13
N ALA A 4 30.85 12.35 -54.79
CA ALA A 4 29.69 12.47 -53.89
C ALA A 4 29.98 11.93 -52.46
N THR A 5 29.84 12.81 -51.47
CA THR A 5 29.50 12.45 -50.09
C THR A 5 28.06 11.92 -50.06
N VAL A 6 27.80 10.73 -49.53
CA VAL A 6 26.44 10.31 -49.16
C VAL A 6 26.45 9.54 -47.84
N LYS A 7 25.83 10.14 -46.82
CA LYS A 7 25.29 9.46 -45.62
C LYS A 7 24.07 8.64 -46.05
N ILE A 8 24.03 7.35 -45.75
CA ILE A 8 22.83 6.49 -45.82
C ILE A 8 22.90 5.61 -44.56
N ALA A 9 22.21 5.92 -43.46
CA ALA A 9 20.76 5.90 -43.21
C ALA A 9 20.17 4.49 -43.17
N CYS A 10 19.65 4.14 -41.99
CA CYS A 10 18.60 3.16 -41.70
C CYS A 10 18.63 1.83 -42.46
N THR A 11 19.17 0.79 -41.82
CA THR A 11 18.69 -0.58 -41.99
C THR A 11 18.13 -1.08 -40.67
N SER A 12 16.87 -0.69 -40.47
CA SER A 12 15.75 -1.50 -39.99
C SER A 12 16.12 -2.90 -39.51
N SER A 13 15.89 -3.20 -38.22
CA SER A 13 15.35 -4.47 -37.69
C SER A 13 15.60 -4.61 -36.19
N LEU A 14 15.24 -3.61 -35.38
CA LEU A 14 15.29 -3.77 -33.93
C LEU A 14 13.98 -3.34 -33.29
N ILE A 15 13.32 -4.38 -32.79
CA ILE A 15 12.34 -4.36 -31.72
C ILE A 15 10.99 -3.83 -32.19
N ALA A 16 10.22 -4.74 -32.75
CA ALA A 16 8.79 -4.78 -32.50
C ALA A 16 8.60 -4.63 -30.98
N ALA A 17 8.37 -3.39 -30.55
CA ALA A 17 7.83 -3.13 -29.23
C ALA A 17 6.49 -3.84 -29.24
N CYS A 18 6.45 -5.01 -28.60
CA CYS A 18 5.21 -5.64 -28.21
C CYS A 18 4.49 -4.62 -27.33
N VAL A 19 3.65 -3.83 -27.98
CA VAL A 19 2.62 -3.05 -27.33
C VAL A 19 1.66 -4.10 -26.81
N PHE A 20 1.97 -4.68 -25.66
CA PHE A 20 0.99 -5.36 -24.84
C PHE A 20 0.09 -4.27 -24.26
N SER A 21 -0.73 -3.66 -25.12
CA SER A 21 -2.00 -3.08 -24.72
C SER A 21 -2.85 -4.25 -24.25
N THR A 22 -2.58 -4.73 -23.05
CA THR A 22 -3.57 -5.46 -22.26
C THR A 22 -4.61 -4.42 -21.85
N ALA A 23 -5.45 -4.04 -22.81
CA ALA A 23 -6.77 -3.56 -22.48
C ALA A 23 -7.40 -4.72 -21.70
N ALA A 24 -7.44 -4.62 -20.38
CA ALA A 24 -8.25 -5.48 -19.56
C ALA A 24 -9.69 -5.27 -20.05
N SER A 25 -10.14 -6.15 -20.93
CA SER A 25 -11.53 -6.26 -21.30
C SER A 25 -12.30 -6.36 -20.00
N GLY A 26 -13.16 -5.37 -19.75
CA GLY A 26 -13.90 -5.23 -18.49
C GLY A 26 -14.80 -6.43 -18.29
N GLN A 27 -14.26 -7.50 -17.71
CA GLN A 27 -15.03 -8.59 -17.17
C GLN A 27 -15.91 -7.99 -16.09
N ALA A 28 -17.21 -8.22 -16.20
CA ALA A 28 -18.16 -7.82 -15.18
C ALA A 28 -17.67 -8.41 -13.85
N LEU A 29 -17.18 -7.53 -12.99
CA LEU A 29 -16.48 -7.91 -11.77
C LEU A 29 -17.48 -8.59 -10.85
N HIS A 30 -17.19 -9.81 -10.42
CA HIS A 30 -18.10 -10.51 -9.53
C HIS A 30 -18.27 -9.68 -8.23
N PRO A 31 -19.48 -9.59 -7.64
CA PRO A 31 -19.70 -8.71 -6.49
C PRO A 31 -18.77 -9.01 -5.29
N ALA A 32 -18.35 -10.26 -5.11
CA ALA A 32 -17.36 -10.64 -4.10
C ALA A 32 -15.97 -10.05 -4.41
N ASP A 33 -15.50 -10.18 -5.64
CA ASP A 33 -14.23 -9.62 -6.10
C ASP A 33 -14.19 -8.10 -5.91
N ARG A 34 -15.34 -7.41 -6.02
CA ARG A 34 -15.41 -5.97 -5.81
C ARG A 34 -15.07 -5.58 -4.37
N TYR A 35 -15.56 -6.36 -3.42
CA TYR A 35 -15.28 -6.15 -2.00
C TYR A 35 -13.81 -6.46 -1.68
N ASP A 36 -13.30 -7.57 -2.20
CA ASP A 36 -11.92 -8.00 -1.96
C ASP A 36 -10.91 -7.01 -2.58
N ILE A 37 -11.11 -6.59 -3.84
CA ILE A 37 -10.26 -5.59 -4.50
C ILE A 37 -10.28 -4.26 -3.74
N LYS A 38 -11.45 -3.83 -3.25
CA LYS A 38 -11.54 -2.60 -2.46
C LYS A 38 -10.79 -2.73 -1.13
N SER A 39 -10.95 -3.86 -0.44
CA SER A 39 -10.28 -4.12 0.83
C SER A 39 -8.77 -4.19 0.67
N GLU A 40 -8.27 -4.86 -0.39
CA GLU A 40 -6.85 -4.93 -0.72
C GLU A 40 -6.29 -3.55 -1.09
N ALA A 41 -7.03 -2.74 -1.86
CA ALA A 41 -6.63 -1.38 -2.18
C ALA A 41 -6.53 -0.49 -0.93
N GLU A 42 -7.52 -0.57 -0.02
CA GLU A 42 -7.48 0.16 1.25
C GLU A 42 -6.32 -0.29 2.13
N PHE A 43 -6.05 -1.60 2.19
CA PHE A 43 -4.92 -2.16 2.94
C PHE A 43 -3.56 -1.72 2.38
N ALA A 44 -3.41 -1.71 1.05
CA ALA A 44 -2.21 -1.23 0.39
C ALA A 44 -1.97 0.25 0.67
N VAL A 45 -3.01 1.10 0.59
CA VAL A 45 -2.92 2.52 0.92
C VAL A 45 -2.57 2.72 2.41
N GLN A 46 -3.18 1.96 3.32
CA GLN A 46 -2.86 2.04 4.75
C GLN A 46 -1.38 1.72 5.03
N LYS A 47 -0.81 0.71 4.37
CA LYS A 47 0.62 0.37 4.52
C LYS A 47 1.57 1.49 4.08
N VAL A 48 1.20 2.27 3.06
CA VAL A 48 2.02 3.37 2.55
C VAL A 48 1.78 4.65 3.34
N ALA A 49 0.55 4.89 3.78
CA ALA A 49 0.13 6.10 4.48
C ALA A 49 0.47 6.09 5.98
N ILE A 50 0.67 4.91 6.58
CA ILE A 50 0.91 4.74 8.01
C ILE A 50 2.34 4.25 8.26
N LYS A 51 3.12 5.05 8.99
CA LYS A 51 4.43 4.63 9.52
C LYS A 51 4.36 4.54 11.04
N ALA A 52 4.51 3.34 11.59
CA ALA A 52 4.67 3.15 13.03
C ALA A 52 6.16 3.27 13.40
N GLY A 53 6.46 4.04 14.45
CA GLY A 53 7.77 4.06 15.09
C GLY A 53 7.86 3.03 16.21
N GLU A 54 8.95 3.09 16.95
CA GLU A 54 9.21 2.19 18.07
C GLU A 54 8.25 2.45 19.24
N PRO A 55 7.69 1.39 19.86
CA PRO A 55 6.84 1.53 21.03
C PRO A 55 7.62 2.04 22.23
N ALA A 56 7.11 3.08 22.90
CA ALA A 56 7.64 3.59 24.16
C ALA A 56 6.72 3.20 25.33
N PRO A 57 7.25 2.94 26.54
CA PRO A 57 6.40 2.65 27.70
C PRO A 57 5.54 3.87 28.06
N GLY A 58 4.26 3.63 28.35
CA GLY A 58 3.29 4.62 28.80
C GLY A 58 2.46 4.11 29.97
N GLN A 59 1.51 4.92 30.45
CA GLN A 59 0.61 4.48 31.53
C GLN A 59 -0.27 3.31 31.07
N GLY A 60 -0.07 2.14 31.66
CA GLY A 60 -0.90 0.94 31.44
C GLY A 60 -0.67 0.24 30.09
N GLY A 61 0.40 0.56 29.36
CA GLY A 61 0.70 -0.03 28.06
C GLY A 61 1.88 0.65 27.36
N TYR A 62 1.84 0.65 26.04
CA TYR A 62 2.84 1.29 25.18
C TYR A 62 2.19 2.40 24.36
N ILE A 63 2.92 3.49 24.16
CA ILE A 63 2.58 4.54 23.22
C ILE A 63 3.40 4.29 21.95
N VAL A 64 2.71 4.10 20.84
CA VAL A 64 3.31 3.92 19.52
C VAL A 64 3.15 5.22 18.75
N PRO A 65 4.24 5.94 18.42
CA PRO A 65 4.16 7.07 17.52
C PRO A 65 3.81 6.54 16.12
N VAL A 66 2.78 7.11 15.49
CA VAL A 66 2.38 6.76 14.13
C VAL A 66 2.30 8.02 13.29
N THR A 67 2.78 7.96 12.05
CA THR A 67 2.57 9.01 11.06
C THR A 67 1.44 8.57 10.16
N VAL A 68 0.35 9.32 10.09
CA VAL A 68 -0.80 9.02 9.21
C VAL A 68 -0.95 10.18 8.25
N ALA A 69 -0.81 9.95 6.94
CA ALA A 69 -0.94 11.01 5.92
C ALA A 69 -0.11 12.28 6.23
N GLN A 70 1.12 12.09 6.73
CA GLN A 70 2.06 13.14 7.18
C GLN A 70 1.75 13.82 8.52
N GLU A 71 0.62 13.52 9.15
CA GLU A 71 0.33 13.98 10.52
C GLU A 71 0.96 13.06 11.56
N LYS A 72 1.50 13.65 12.64
CA LYS A 72 2.05 12.91 13.77
C LYS A 72 0.94 12.58 14.76
N CYS A 73 0.64 11.30 14.88
CA CYS A 73 -0.32 10.77 15.83
C CYS A 73 0.36 9.83 16.83
N SER A 74 -0.38 9.48 17.88
CA SER A 74 0.02 8.50 18.88
C SER A 74 -1.09 7.48 19.07
N VAL A 75 -0.71 6.21 19.20
CA VAL A 75 -1.64 5.11 19.46
C VAL A 75 -1.24 4.46 20.76
N THR A 76 -2.19 4.34 21.69
CA THR A 76 -1.98 3.58 22.92
C THR A 76 -2.29 2.12 22.68
N VAL A 77 -1.36 1.22 22.98
CA VAL A 77 -1.53 -0.22 22.90
C VAL A 77 -1.45 -0.82 24.29
N ARG A 78 -2.49 -1.54 24.71
CA ARG A 78 -2.58 -2.11 26.06
C ARG A 78 -2.71 -3.63 26.02
N PRO A 79 -2.27 -4.33 27.08
CA PRO A 79 -2.59 -5.74 27.25
C PRO A 79 -4.10 -5.96 27.17
N TYR A 80 -4.50 -7.03 26.50
CA TYR A 80 -5.90 -7.38 26.33
C TYR A 80 -6.11 -8.84 26.69
N THR A 81 -7.15 -9.09 27.48
CA THR A 81 -7.69 -10.42 27.74
C THR A 81 -8.98 -10.55 26.94
N PRO A 82 -9.04 -11.49 25.97
CA PRO A 82 -10.28 -11.80 25.25
C PRO A 82 -11.43 -12.05 26.23
N LYS A 83 -12.61 -11.50 25.93
CA LYS A 83 -13.78 -11.61 26.81
C LYS A 83 -14.69 -12.80 26.47
N SER A 84 -14.41 -13.48 25.36
CA SER A 84 -15.18 -14.60 24.84
C SER A 84 -14.29 -15.51 24.00
N ASP A 85 -14.58 -16.80 24.00
CA ASP A 85 -13.90 -17.81 23.17
C ASP A 85 -14.11 -17.61 21.67
N MET A 86 -15.09 -16.78 21.28
CA MET A 86 -15.33 -16.41 19.88
C MET A 86 -14.45 -15.25 19.41
N GLU A 87 -13.72 -14.58 20.32
CA GLU A 87 -12.82 -13.52 19.92
C GLU A 87 -11.48 -14.08 19.41
N PRO A 88 -10.86 -13.46 18.40
CA PRO A 88 -9.53 -13.85 17.97
C PRO A 88 -8.53 -13.78 19.12
N PRO A 89 -7.59 -14.74 19.25
CA PRO A 89 -6.59 -14.76 20.30
C PRO A 89 -5.59 -13.60 20.11
N ARG A 90 -5.92 -12.43 20.67
CA ARG A 90 -5.10 -11.22 20.61
C ARG A 90 -4.67 -10.82 22.01
N ARG A 91 -3.36 -10.67 22.21
CA ARG A 91 -2.75 -10.28 23.49
C ARG A 91 -2.72 -8.77 23.73
N TRP A 92 -2.94 -7.98 22.67
CA TRP A 92 -2.81 -6.54 22.67
C TRP A 92 -4.00 -5.91 21.97
N LYS A 93 -4.44 -4.76 22.49
CA LYS A 93 -5.50 -3.95 21.89
C LYS A 93 -5.03 -2.51 21.76
N ALA A 94 -5.17 -1.97 20.55
CA ALA A 94 -4.91 -0.57 20.27
C ALA A 94 -6.16 0.27 20.57
N GLU A 95 -5.96 1.45 21.16
CA GLU A 95 -6.95 2.52 21.22
C GLU A 95 -6.94 3.32 19.91
N PRO A 96 -8.00 4.10 19.62
CA PRO A 96 -8.01 5.00 18.46
C PRO A 96 -6.82 5.95 18.46
N PRO A 97 -6.23 6.28 17.28
CA PRO A 97 -5.11 7.19 17.19
C PRO A 97 -5.50 8.60 17.64
N VAL A 98 -4.62 9.24 18.40
CA VAL A 98 -4.72 10.65 18.79
C VAL A 98 -3.71 11.45 17.98
N CYS A 99 -4.21 12.22 17.02
CA CYS A 99 -3.42 13.14 16.20
C CYS A 99 -3.47 14.54 16.82
N ARG A 100 -2.32 15.17 17.02
CA ARG A 100 -2.28 16.58 17.41
C ARG A 100 -2.39 17.41 16.13
N LYS A 101 -3.52 18.11 15.97
CA LYS A 101 -3.72 19.12 14.92
C LYS A 101 -2.76 20.29 15.10
#